data_AF-A0AAU4MZZ2-F1
#
_entry.id   AF-A0AAU4MZZ2-F1
#
_cell.length_a   1.000
_cell.length_b   1.000
_cell.length_c   1.000
_cell.angle_alpha   90.00
_cell.angle_beta   90.00
_cell.angle_gamma   90.00
#
_symmetry.space_group_name_H-M   'P 1'
#
loop_
_entity.id
_entity.type
_entity.pdbx_description
1 polymer ?
#
loop_
_entity_poly.entity_id
_entity_poly.type
_entity_poly.pdbx_seq_one_letter_code
_entity_poly.pdbx_strand_id
1 'polypeptide(L)'
;MAEHRIYTPAERRKRAGLILRGSKKALAGIEDARIEGQIERLDAAASERFGREAVFARQQLDTAKQDVARAKVAERAAKREDRQAARQATRQAQDALRRAERAARRYQ
;
A
#
# COMPACT_ATOMS: atom_id res chain seq x y z
N MET A 1 -6.23 11.90 -13.85
CA MET A 1 -5.70 10.62 -13.30
C MET A 1 -4.83 10.99 -12.12
N ALA A 2 -5.22 10.68 -10.88
CA ALA A 2 -4.31 10.88 -9.75
C ALA A 2 -3.16 9.88 -9.93
N GLU A 3 -1.94 10.36 -10.22
CA GLU A 3 -0.78 9.49 -10.30
C GLU A 3 -0.41 9.02 -8.90
N HIS A 4 -0.90 7.85 -8.54
CA HIS A 4 -0.56 7.22 -7.29
C HIS A 4 0.89 6.73 -7.33
N ARG A 5 1.73 7.32 -6.47
CA ARG A 5 3.17 7.05 -6.38
C ARG A 5 3.58 6.93 -4.93
N ILE A 6 4.29 5.86 -4.58
CA ILE A 6 4.89 5.69 -3.25
C ILE A 6 6.41 5.77 -3.38
N TYR A 7 6.95 6.87 -2.85
CA TYR A 7 8.38 7.09 -2.79
C TYR A 7 8.94 6.61 -1.46
N THR A 8 10.06 5.90 -1.52
CA THR A 8 10.94 5.69 -0.37
C THR A 8 11.56 7.01 0.09
N PRO A 9 12.04 7.09 1.34
CA PRO A 9 12.75 8.28 1.82
C PRO A 9 13.94 8.70 0.94
N ALA A 10 14.68 7.72 0.41
CA ALA A 10 15.81 7.96 -0.48
C ALA A 10 15.36 8.56 -1.83
N GLU A 11 14.31 8.01 -2.45
CA GLU A 11 13.73 8.52 -3.70
C GLU A 11 13.18 9.93 -3.51
N ARG A 12 12.54 10.24 -2.37
CA ARG A 12 12.07 11.60 -2.05
C ARG A 12 13.21 12.60 -2.01
N ARG A 13 14.31 12.28 -1.31
CA ARG A 13 15.49 13.16 -1.24
C ARG A 13 16.12 13.36 -2.60
N LYS A 14 16.26 12.29 -3.38
CA LYS A 14 16.82 12.35 -4.73
C LYS A 14 15.96 13.22 -5.65
N ARG A 15 14.64 13.02 -5.63
CA ARG A 15 13.68 13.83 -6.40
C ARG A 15 13.72 15.31 -6.01
N ALA A 16 13.75 15.61 -4.71
CA ALA A 16 13.86 16.99 -4.22
C ALA A 16 15.17 17.66 -4.68
N GLY A 17 16.30 16.93 -4.62
CA GLY A 17 17.59 17.42 -5.12
C GLY A 17 17.58 17.69 -6.63
N LEU A 18 16.92 16.83 -7.42
CA LEU A 18 16.78 17.01 -8.87
C LEU A 18 15.88 18.21 -9.19
N ILE A 19 14.77 18.38 -8.49
CA ILE A 19 13.89 19.55 -8.65
C ILE A 19 14.64 20.84 -8.33
N LEU A 20 15.38 20.88 -7.21
CA LEU A 20 16.18 22.03 -6.83
C LEU A 20 17.27 22.36 -7.87
N ARG A 21 17.88 21.33 -8.46
CA ARG A 21 18.89 21.51 -9.51
C ARG A 21 18.26 22.00 -10.80
N GLY A 22 17.10 21.46 -11.18
CA GLY A 22 16.34 21.87 -12.36
C GLY A 22 15.88 23.33 -12.23
N SER A 23 15.33 23.73 -11.09
CA SER A 23 14.90 25.11 -10.86
C SER A 23 16.05 26.12 -10.91
N LYS A 24 17.23 25.78 -10.34
CA LYS A 24 18.44 26.61 -10.49
C LYS A 24 18.88 26.77 -11.94
N LYS A 25 18.78 25.71 -12.76
CA LYS A 25 19.13 25.76 -14.18
C LYS A 25 18.12 26.54 -15.01
N ALA A 26 16.83 26.36 -14.74
CA ALA A 26 15.76 27.11 -15.39
C ALA A 26 15.88 28.62 -15.14
N LEU A 27 16.22 29.02 -13.91
CA LEU A 27 16.52 30.41 -13.57
C LEU A 27 17.74 30.97 -14.32
N ALA A 28 18.69 30.11 -14.71
CA ALA A 28 19.82 30.47 -15.55
C ALA A 28 19.53 30.38 -17.06
N GLY A 29 18.29 30.12 -17.46
CA GLY A 29 17.89 29.95 -18.86
C GLY A 29 18.36 28.65 -19.52
N ILE A 30 18.75 27.65 -18.71
CA ILE A 30 19.25 26.35 -19.21
C ILE A 30 18.20 25.28 -18.95
N GLU A 31 17.59 24.76 -20.01
CA GLU A 31 16.77 23.56 -19.94
C GLU A 31 17.65 22.30 -19.91
N ASP A 32 17.36 21.37 -19.00
CA ASP A 32 18.13 20.13 -18.85
C ASP A 32 17.22 18.91 -18.86
N ALA A 33 17.02 18.37 -20.07
CA ALA A 33 16.26 17.14 -20.31
C ALA A 33 16.78 15.93 -19.52
N ARG A 34 18.04 15.94 -19.04
CA ARG A 34 18.56 14.84 -18.22
C ARG A 34 17.97 14.85 -16.81
N ILE A 35 17.67 16.02 -16.27
CA ILE A 35 17.03 16.15 -14.94
C ILE A 35 15.60 15.65 -15.03
N GLU A 36 14.87 16.06 -16.08
CA GLU A 36 13.50 15.61 -16.35
C GLU A 36 13.44 14.10 -16.52
N GLY A 37 14.27 13.52 -17.39
CA GLY A 37 14.32 12.06 -17.57
C GLY A 37 14.71 11.28 -16.31
N GLN A 38 15.47 11.88 -15.39
CA GLN A 38 15.76 11.25 -14.09
C GLN A 38 14.56 11.31 -13.14
N ILE A 39 13.79 12.40 -13.16
CA ILE A 39 12.56 12.53 -12.38
C ILE A 39 11.51 11.55 -12.91
N GLU A 40 11.33 11.46 -14.23
CA GLU A 40 10.40 10.51 -14.85
C GLU A 40 10.71 9.06 -14.47
N ARG A 41 11.98 8.65 -14.49
CA ARG A 41 12.38 7.31 -14.06
C ARG A 41 12.06 7.04 -12.58
N LEU A 42 12.24 8.04 -11.71
CA LEU A 42 11.88 7.90 -10.29
C LEU A 42 10.37 7.80 -10.11
N ASP A 43 9.63 8.61 -10.85
CA ASP A 43 8.17 8.66 -10.79
C ASP A 43 7.57 7.35 -11.33
N ALA A 44 8.14 6.79 -12.41
CA ALA A 44 7.78 5.47 -12.94
C ALA A 44 8.03 4.34 -11.94
N ALA A 45 9.21 4.30 -11.31
CA ALA A 45 9.55 3.29 -10.30
C ALA A 45 8.63 3.40 -9.06
N ALA A 46 8.30 4.61 -8.62
CA ALA A 46 7.39 4.85 -7.50
C ALA A 46 5.94 4.44 -7.84
N SER A 47 5.52 4.62 -9.09
CA SER A 47 4.21 4.17 -9.57
C SER A 47 4.13 2.65 -9.67
N GLU A 48 5.17 2.00 -10.21
CA GLU A 48 5.23 0.54 -10.29
C GLU A 48 5.16 -0.09 -8.89
N ARG A 49 5.90 0.47 -7.92
CA ARG A 49 5.85 0.06 -6.52
C ARG A 49 4.44 0.20 -5.94
N PHE A 50 3.80 1.35 -6.15
CA PHE A 50 2.42 1.57 -5.73
C PHE A 50 1.49 0.49 -6.31
N GLY A 51 1.60 0.21 -7.61
CA GLY A 51 0.78 -0.81 -8.28
C GLY A 51 0.94 -2.19 -7.65
N ARG A 52 2.18 -2.63 -7.42
CA ARG A 52 2.47 -3.92 -6.77
C ARG A 52 1.89 -3.98 -5.35
N GLU A 53 2.15 -2.97 -4.53
CA GLU A 53 1.65 -2.92 -3.15
C GLU A 53 0.12 -2.87 -3.10
N ALA A 54 -0.52 -2.14 -4.02
CA ALA A 54 -1.98 -2.05 -4.13
C ALA A 54 -2.60 -3.41 -4.43
N VAL A 55 -2.00 -4.19 -5.34
CA VAL A 55 -2.45 -5.55 -5.66
C VAL A 55 -2.36 -6.44 -4.43
N PHE A 56 -1.21 -6.45 -3.74
CA PHE A 56 -1.05 -7.25 -2.52
C PHE A 56 -1.99 -6.82 -1.39
N ALA A 57 -2.24 -5.52 -1.23
CA ALA A 57 -3.16 -5.01 -0.23
C ALA A 57 -4.60 -5.48 -0.49
N ARG A 58 -5.04 -5.51 -1.76
CA ARG A 58 -6.34 -6.06 -2.15
C ARG A 58 -6.43 -7.56 -1.90
N GLN A 59 -5.40 -8.31 -2.30
CA GLN A 59 -5.33 -9.75 -2.05
C GLN A 59 -5.40 -10.07 -0.55
N GLN A 60 -4.64 -9.35 0.28
CA GLN A 60 -4.70 -9.54 1.74
C GLN A 60 -6.08 -9.20 2.32
N LEU A 61 -6.74 -8.15 1.80
CA LEU A 61 -8.10 -7.83 2.21
C LEU A 61 -9.07 -8.98 1.90
N ASP A 62 -8.98 -9.56 0.71
CA ASP A 62 -9.85 -10.66 0.31
C ASP A 62 -9.56 -11.94 1.12
N THR A 63 -8.30 -12.25 1.38
CA THR A 63 -7.92 -13.33 2.30
C THR A 63 -8.51 -13.11 3.69
N ALA A 64 -8.39 -11.91 4.25
CA ALA A 64 -8.92 -11.61 5.59
C ALA A 64 -10.46 -11.74 5.65
N LYS A 65 -11.19 -11.39 4.58
CA LYS A 65 -12.64 -11.63 4.48
C LYS A 65 -12.96 -13.13 4.51
N GLN A 66 -12.19 -13.93 3.77
CA GLN A 66 -12.35 -15.40 3.76
C GLN A 66 -12.05 -16.00 5.14
N ASP A 67 -11.02 -15.51 5.83
CA ASP A 67 -10.67 -15.97 7.18
C ASP A 67 -11.78 -15.67 8.20
N VAL A 68 -12.39 -14.48 8.13
CA VAL A 68 -13.57 -14.16 8.96
C VAL A 68 -14.74 -15.10 8.66
N ALA A 69 -15.01 -15.38 7.39
CA ALA A 69 -16.06 -16.33 7.02
C ALA A 69 -15.77 -17.73 7.57
N ARG A 70 -14.53 -18.21 7.44
CA ARG A 70 -14.07 -19.50 7.96
C ARG A 70 -14.20 -19.58 9.47
N ALA A 71 -13.75 -18.56 10.20
CA ALA A 71 -13.84 -18.50 11.65
C ALA A 71 -15.30 -18.52 12.14
N LYS A 72 -16.20 -17.79 11.47
CA LYS A 72 -17.64 -17.83 11.78
C LYS A 72 -18.26 -19.21 11.56
N VAL A 73 -17.87 -19.92 10.50
CA VAL A 73 -18.33 -21.30 10.26
C VAL A 73 -17.80 -22.24 11.34
N ALA A 74 -16.52 -22.13 11.69
CA ALA A 74 -15.91 -22.92 12.76
C ALA A 74 -16.59 -22.67 14.11
N GLU A 75 -16.93 -21.41 14.44
CA GLU A 75 -17.68 -21.07 15.66
C GLU A 75 -19.08 -21.71 15.70
N ARG A 76 -19.77 -21.76 14.56
CA ARG A 76 -21.08 -22.41 14.45
C ARG A 76 -20.98 -23.93 14.61
N ALA A 77 -19.91 -24.53 14.09
CA ALA A 77 -19.64 -25.97 14.18
C ALA A 77 -19.01 -26.39 15.53
N ALA A 78 -18.50 -25.45 16.32
CA ALA A 78 -17.80 -25.74 17.57
C ALA A 78 -18.72 -26.39 18.61
N LYS A 79 -18.19 -27.41 19.30
CA LYS A 79 -18.82 -28.01 20.48
C LYS A 79 -18.84 -27.01 21.64
N ARG A 80 -19.66 -27.29 22.67
CA ARG A 80 -19.86 -26.37 23.81
C ARG A 80 -18.54 -26.02 24.53
N GLU A 81 -17.65 -27.00 24.66
CA GLU A 81 -16.33 -26.87 25.30
C GLU A 81 -15.41 -25.91 24.50
N ASP A 82 -15.41 -26.01 23.17
CA ASP A 82 -14.54 -25.20 22.29
C ASP A 82 -15.15 -23.85 21.89
N ARG A 83 -16.44 -23.63 22.19
CA ARG A 83 -17.19 -22.46 21.70
C ARG A 83 -16.60 -21.13 22.14
N GLN A 84 -16.01 -21.06 23.33
CA GLN A 84 -15.33 -19.84 23.79
C GLN A 84 -14.06 -19.56 22.98
N ALA A 85 -13.24 -20.58 22.73
CA ALA A 85 -12.04 -20.47 21.92
C ALA A 85 -12.38 -20.07 20.48
N ALA A 86 -13.42 -20.68 19.89
CA ALA A 86 -13.87 -20.35 18.55
C ALA A 86 -14.39 -18.89 18.43
N ARG A 87 -15.12 -18.39 19.45
CA ARG A 87 -15.51 -16.97 19.53
C ARG A 87 -14.31 -16.03 19.56
N GLN A 88 -13.27 -16.38 20.29
CA GLN A 88 -12.04 -15.58 20.36
C GLN A 88 -11.32 -15.57 19.01
N ALA A 89 -11.25 -16.71 18.32
CA ALA A 89 -10.71 -16.80 16.96
C ALA A 89 -11.50 -15.93 15.97
N THR A 90 -12.84 -15.93 16.04
CA THR A 90 -13.68 -15.04 15.23
C THR A 90 -13.36 -13.56 15.46
N ARG A 91 -13.18 -13.15 16.72
CA ARG A 91 -12.82 -11.76 17.06
C ARG A 91 -11.44 -11.38 16.50
N GLN A 92 -10.45 -12.25 16.66
CA GLN A 92 -9.10 -12.03 16.12
C GLN A 92 -9.12 -11.90 14.59
N ALA A 93 -9.87 -12.74 13.89
CA ALA A 93 -10.04 -12.66 12.44
C ALA A 93 -10.69 -11.33 12.02
N GLN A 94 -11.71 -10.86 12.77
CA GLN A 94 -12.35 -9.56 12.51
C GLN A 94 -11.39 -8.38 12.72
N ASP A 95 -10.56 -8.42 13.76
CA ASP A 95 -9.54 -7.38 13.98
C ASP A 95 -8.43 -7.41 12.92
N ALA A 96 -8.07 -8.59 12.41
CA ALA A 96 -7.19 -8.73 11.25
C ALA A 96 -7.82 -8.10 9.99
N LEU A 97 -9.11 -8.38 9.72
CA LEU A 97 -9.85 -7.78 8.61
C LEU A 97 -9.86 -6.25 8.70
N ARG A 98 -10.15 -5.67 9.87
CA ARG A 98 -10.11 -4.21 10.05
C ARG A 98 -8.74 -3.61 9.76
N ARG A 99 -7.65 -4.31 10.14
CA ARG A 99 -6.28 -3.88 9.82
C ARG A 99 -6.02 -3.95 8.31
N ALA A 100 -6.45 -5.02 7.64
CA ALA A 100 -6.33 -5.18 6.20
C ALA A 100 -7.13 -4.11 5.43
N GLU A 101 -8.35 -3.79 5.87
CA GLU A 101 -9.16 -2.70 5.30
C GLU A 101 -8.46 -1.34 5.40
N ARG A 102 -7.93 -1.02 6.59
CA ARG A 102 -7.17 0.23 6.81
C ARG A 102 -5.93 0.31 5.93
N ALA A 103 -5.24 -0.82 5.72
CA ALA A 103 -4.10 -0.87 4.81
C ALA A 103 -4.54 -0.67 3.36
N ALA A 104 -5.57 -1.38 2.90
CA ALA A 104 -6.09 -1.30 1.53
C ALA A 104 -6.60 0.11 1.16
N ARG A 105 -7.19 0.84 2.12
CA ARG A 105 -7.62 2.25 1.93
C ARG A 105 -6.48 3.20 1.57
N ARG A 106 -5.22 2.85 1.87
CA ARG A 106 -4.05 3.65 1.47
C ARG A 106 -3.73 3.53 -0.03
N TYR A 107 -4.37 2.58 -0.70
CA TYR A 107 -4.16 2.24 -2.11
C TYR A 107 -5.44 2.35 -2.95
N GLN A 108 -6.47 3.05 -2.43
CA GLN A 108 -7.70 3.42 -3.15
C GLN A 108 -7.56 4.83 -3.71
#